data_AF-A0A8E2EUF1-F1
#
_entry.id   AF-A0A8E2EUF1-F1
#
_cell.length_a   1.000
_cell.length_b   1.000
_cell.length_c   1.000
_cell.angle_alpha   90.00
_cell.angle_beta   90.00
_cell.angle_gamma   90.00
#
_symmetry.space_group_name_H-M   'P 1'
#
loop_
_entity.id
_entity.type
_entity.pdbx_description
1 polymer ?
#
loop_
_entity_poly.entity_id
_entity_poly.type
_entity_poly.pdbx_seq_one_letter_code
_entity_poly.pdbx_strand_id
1 'polypeptide(L)' 'KHKQVTSACGRCRRRKSKCDGQRPACGDCIACRLNCEYDTGEGETREGSLKRQISRLKERLWKFEETFGVMKGCSEGE' A
#
# COMPACT_ATOMS: atom_id res chain seq x y z
N LYS A 1 -20.62 -12.88 -17.69
CA LYS A 1 -19.62 -11.81 -17.91
C LYS A 1 -18.93 -11.53 -16.57
N HIS A 2 -17.62 -11.78 -16.45
CA HIS A 2 -16.92 -11.59 -15.17
C HIS A 2 -16.79 -10.10 -14.85
N LYS A 3 -17.15 -9.69 -13.63
CA LYS A 3 -16.93 -8.34 -13.14
C LYS A 3 -15.44 -8.18 -12.87
N GLN A 4 -14.79 -7.24 -13.55
CA GLN A 4 -13.39 -6.91 -13.29
C GLN A 4 -13.30 -6.30 -11.88
N VAL A 5 -12.41 -6.84 -11.05
CA VAL A 5 -12.14 -6.30 -9.71
C VAL A 5 -10.99 -5.30 -9.80
N THR A 6 -11.10 -4.18 -9.08
CA THR A 6 -10.09 -3.10 -9.10
C THR A 6 -8.73 -3.55 -8.55
N SER A 7 -8.74 -4.46 -7.57
CA SER A 7 -7.53 -5.03 -6.97
C SER A 7 -7.84 -6.44 -6.48
N ALA A 8 -7.01 -7.41 -6.87
CA ALA A 8 -7.03 -8.75 -6.31
C ALA A 8 -6.24 -8.78 -5.00
N CYS A 9 -6.62 -9.65 -4.06
CA CYS A 9 -5.85 -9.83 -2.82
C CYS A 9 -4.43 -10.33 -3.12
N GLY A 10 -3.50 -10.14 -2.18
CA GLY A 10 -2.09 -10.48 -2.34
C GLY A 10 -1.87 -11.96 -2.68
N ARG A 11 -2.67 -12.87 -2.10
CA ARG A 11 -2.56 -14.31 -2.35
C ARG A 11 -3.01 -14.70 -3.76
N CYS A 12 -4.21 -14.32 -4.17
CA CYS A 12 -4.72 -14.62 -5.51
C CYS A 12 -3.84 -13.99 -6.59
N ARG A 13 -3.31 -12.79 -6.34
CA ARG A 13 -2.36 -12.13 -7.25
C ARG A 13 -1.07 -12.93 -7.42
N ARG A 14 -0.44 -13.39 -6.33
CA ARG A 14 0.77 -14.23 -6.37
C ARG A 14 0.53 -15.56 -7.09
N ARG A 15 -0.64 -16.17 -6.86
CA ARG A 15 -1.03 -17.44 -7.50
C ARG A 15 -1.58 -17.30 -8.91
N LYS A 16 -1.79 -16.06 -9.40
CA LYS A 16 -2.53 -15.77 -10.63
C LYS A 16 -3.91 -16.45 -10.67
N SER A 17 -4.52 -16.66 -9.51
CA SER A 17 -5.86 -17.25 -9.40
C SER A 17 -6.93 -16.17 -9.46
N LYS A 18 -8.17 -16.59 -9.73
CA LYS A 18 -9.32 -15.70 -9.76
C LYS A 18 -9.58 -15.13 -8.36
N CYS A 19 -9.75 -13.82 -8.28
CA CYS A 19 -10.15 -13.12 -7.06
C CYS A 19 -11.49 -12.43 -7.29
N ASP A 20 -12.47 -12.71 -6.45
CA ASP A 20 -13.79 -12.06 -6.43
C ASP A 20 -13.77 -10.65 -5.80
N GLY A 21 -12.68 -10.30 -5.12
CA GLY A 21 -12.48 -8.95 -4.60
C GLY A 21 -13.27 -8.63 -3.34
N GLN A 22 -13.93 -9.60 -2.72
CA GLN A 22 -14.62 -9.40 -1.45
C GLN A 22 -13.62 -9.06 -0.34
N ARG A 23 -14.09 -8.24 0.61
CA ARG A 23 -13.37 -7.77 1.80
C ARG A 23 -14.20 -8.09 3.04
N PRO A 24 -13.57 -8.48 4.17
CA PRO A 24 -12.13 -8.46 4.45
C PRO A 24 -11.32 -9.59 3.80
N ALA A 25 -11.97 -10.67 3.34
CA ALA A 25 -11.31 -11.76 2.63
C ALA A 25 -12.10 -12.14 1.36
N CYS A 26 -11.39 -12.52 0.29
CA CYS A 26 -12.03 -13.02 -0.92
C CYS A 26 -12.56 -14.45 -0.74
N GLY A 27 -13.58 -14.82 -1.51
CA GLY A 27 -14.20 -16.15 -1.46
C GLY A 27 -13.22 -17.31 -1.66
N ASP A 28 -12.24 -17.18 -2.57
CA ASP A 28 -11.20 -18.20 -2.79
C ASP A 28 -10.33 -18.41 -1.53
N CYS A 29 -9.96 -17.33 -0.85
CA CYS A 29 -9.20 -17.43 0.39
C CYS A 29 -10.02 -17.94 1.57
N ILE A 30 -11.30 -17.56 1.65
CA ILE A 30 -12.23 -18.09 2.67
C ILE A 30 -12.40 -19.60 2.49
N ALA A 31 -12.65 -20.05 1.26
CA ALA A 31 -12.83 -21.47 0.94
C ALA A 31 -11.57 -22.28 1.27
N CYS A 32 -10.38 -21.75 0.98
CA CYS A 32 -9.13 -22.41 1.33
C CYS A 32 -8.69 -22.20 2.80
N ARG A 33 -9.42 -21.43 3.61
CA ARG A 33 -9.04 -21.03 4.98
C ARG A 33 -7.62 -20.46 5.09
N LEU A 34 -7.27 -19.58 4.16
CA LEU A 34 -5.93 -19.01 4.07
C LEU A 34 -5.94 -17.50 4.25
N ASN A 35 -4.79 -16.97 4.68
CA ASN A 35 -4.64 -15.56 4.95
C ASN A 35 -4.91 -14.73 3.68
N CYS A 36 -5.83 -13.77 3.80
CA CYS A 36 -6.23 -12.88 2.73
C CYS A 36 -5.91 -11.44 3.14
N GLU A 37 -4.98 -10.82 2.41
CA GLU A 37 -4.56 -9.46 2.69
C GLU A 37 -4.60 -8.65 1.41
N TYR A 38 -5.06 -7.41 1.51
CA TYR A 38 -5.05 -6.44 0.43
C TYR A 38 -4.05 -5.33 0.77
N ASP A 39 -3.16 -5.03 -0.18
CA ASP A 39 -2.20 -3.92 -0.15
C ASP A 39 -2.82 -2.59 -0.62
N THR A 40 -4.12 -2.58 -0.89
CA THR A 40 -4.85 -1.42 -1.43
C THR A 40 -6.13 -1.17 -0.63
N GLY A 41 -6.56 0.08 -0.56
CA GLY A 41 -7.88 0.46 -0.06
C GLY A 41 -9.02 -0.07 -0.93
N GLU A 42 -10.25 0.05 -0.43
CA GLU A 42 -11.46 -0.25 -1.20
C GLU A 42 -11.57 0.70 -2.40
N GLY A 43 -11.85 0.15 -3.60
CA GLY A 43 -11.91 0.94 -4.83
C GLY A 43 -10.56 1.52 -5.30
N GLU A 44 -9.48 1.31 -4.56
CA GLU A 44 -8.15 1.81 -4.91
C GLU A 44 -7.40 0.81 -5.78
N THR A 45 -6.82 1.31 -6.88
CA THR A 45 -5.88 0.54 -7.69
C THR A 45 -4.55 0.41 -6.95
N ARG A 46 -3.77 -0.62 -7.29
CA ARG A 46 -2.43 -0.78 -6.72
C ARG A 46 -1.53 0.43 -6.99
N GLU A 47 -1.63 0.99 -8.19
CA GLU A 47 -0.88 2.19 -8.55
C GLU A 47 -1.27 3.39 -7.67
N GLY A 48 -2.58 3.57 -7.40
CA GLY A 48 -3.07 4.61 -6.50
C GLY A 48 -2.51 4.47 -5.08
N SER A 49 -2.57 3.25 -4.52
CA SER A 49 -2.01 2.95 -3.20
C SER A 49 -0.51 3.28 -3.13
N LEU A 50 0.27 2.84 -4.13
CA LEU A 50 1.70 3.10 -4.19
C LEU A 50 2.02 4.60 -4.33
N LYS A 51 1.30 5.32 -5.19
CA LYS A 51 1.46 6.78 -5.33
C LYS A 51 1.21 7.50 -4.00
N ARG A 52 0.14 7.14 -3.30
CA ARG A 52 -0.17 7.68 -1.97
C ARG A 52 0.94 7.39 -0.96
N GLN A 53 1.44 6.15 -0.93
CA GLN A 53 2.55 5.77 -0.05
C GLN A 53 3.82 6.56 -0.36
N ILE A 54 4.17 6.72 -1.64
CA ILE A 54 5.32 7.51 -2.09
C ILE A 54 5.19 8.96 -1.65
N SER A 55 4.04 9.60 -1.87
CA SER A 55 3.82 11.00 -1.47
C SER A 55 3.99 11.16 0.05
N ARG A 56 3.43 10.25 0.84
CA ARG A 56 3.58 10.26 2.30
C ARG A 56 5.03 10.07 2.74
N LEU A 57 5.78 9.18 2.10
CA LEU A 57 7.18 8.94 2.42
C LEU A 57 8.04 10.17 2.09
N LYS A 58 7.79 10.81 0.94
CA LYS A 58 8.47 12.06 0.54
C LYS A 58 8.20 13.19 1.52
N GLU A 59 6.96 13.36 1.98
CA GLU A 59 6.63 14.38 2.98
C GLU A 59 7.38 14.13 4.30
N ARG A 60 7.46 12.87 4.75
CA ARG A 60 8.21 12.52 5.96
C ARG A 60 9.69 12.83 5.81
N LEU A 61 10.28 12.49 4.67
CA LEU A 61 11.69 12.80 4.39
C LEU A 61 11.93 14.31 4.42
N TRP A 62 11.07 15.09 3.75
CA TRP A 62 11.18 16.55 3.75
C TRP A 62 11.14 17.14 5.16
N LYS A 63 10.19 16.69 6.01
CA LYS A 63 10.12 17.10 7.42
C LYS A 63 11.38 16.74 8.20
N PHE A 64 11.93 15.54 7.97
CA PHE A 64 13.18 15.16 8.60
C PHE A 64 14.33 16.06 8.13
N GLU A 65 14.53 16.22 6.83
CA GLU A 65 15.58 17.06 6.26
C GLU A 65 15.50 18.50 6.76
N GLU A 66 14.29 19.07 6.89
CA GLU A 66 14.07 20.38 7.50
C GLU A 66 14.57 20.42 8.96
N THR A 67 14.11 19.49 9.80
CA THR A 67 14.52 19.44 11.22
C THR A 67 16.01 19.17 11.41
N PHE A 68 16.60 18.29 10.59
CA PHE A 68 18.02 17.98 10.64
C PHE A 68 18.88 19.13 10.10
N GLY A 69 18.41 19.87 9.10
CA GLY A 69 19.06 21.08 8.61
C GLY A 69 19.18 22.15 9.70
N VAL A 70 18.12 22.35 10.49
CA VAL A 70 18.12 23.27 11.64
C VAL A 70 19.13 22.82 12.71
N MET A 71 19.23 21.52 13.00
CA MET A 71 20.22 20.99 13.97
C MET A 71 21.67 21.12 13.49
N LYS A 72 21.92 20.92 12.19
CA LYS A 72 23.27 21.05 11.59
C LYS A 72 23.77 22.49 11.57
N GLY A 73 22.89 23.47 11.35
CA GLY A 73 23.24 24.90 11.31
C GLY A 73 23.74 25.48 12.63
N CYS A 74 23.51 24.82 13.77
CA CYS A 74 24.01 25.25 15.08
C CYS A 74 25.41 24.71 15.44
N SER A 75 26.00 23.82 14.64
CA SER A 75 27.28 23.17 14.96
C SER A 75 28.54 23.80 14.35
N GLU A 76 28.41 24.88 13.58
CA GLU A 76 29.53 25.57 12.91
C GLU A 76 29.68 27.04 13.36
N GLY A 77 29.30 27.33 14.60
CA GLY A 77 29.44 28.65 15.23
C GLY A 77 30.33 28.61 16.47
N GLU A 78 31.62 28.32 16.29
CA GLU A 78 32.72 28.69 17.20
C GLU A 78 33.87 29.31 16.38
#